data_AF-A0AAN1S162-F1
#
_entry.id   AF-A0AAN1S162-F1
#
_cell.length_a   1.000
_cell.length_b   1.000
_cell.length_c   1.000
_cell.angle_alpha   90.00
_cell.angle_beta   90.00
_cell.angle_gamma   90.00
#
_symmetry.space_group_name_H-M   'P 1'
#
loop_
_entity.id
_entity.type
_entity.pdbx_description
1 polymer ?
#
loop_
_entity_poly.entity_id
_entity_poly.type
_entity_poly.pdbx_seq_one_letter_code
_entity_poly.pdbx_strand_id
1 'polypeptide(L)'
;MKLLNEALQKSLAQNEAMQLRLLQTVDKMVDALQPAVKQAHVPIGRSVQTISVYQQGTPAPATVLDRASKELANAPKDTSITETRPYVGVISELDMLSGNCKVSLDGFPPDERINAVITDPVVQRADNVYVAAMARISPVAFLAKAEIDAEGEIVRLHISDLSN
;
A
#
# COMPACT_ATOMS: atom_id res chain seq x y z
N MET A 1 40.79 21.95 16.16
CA MET A 1 40.40 20.54 16.34
C MET A 1 38.90 20.33 16.54
N LYS A 2 38.16 21.16 17.33
CA LYS A 2 36.69 21.03 17.48
C LYS A 2 35.89 21.28 16.20
N LEU A 3 36.19 22.37 15.47
CA LEU A 3 35.52 22.73 14.21
C LEU A 3 35.66 21.67 13.11
N LEU A 4 36.81 20.97 13.05
CA LEU A 4 37.03 19.89 12.10
C LEU A 4 36.20 18.65 12.45
N ASN A 5 36.04 18.37 13.76
CA ASN A 5 35.23 17.26 14.24
C ASN A 5 33.73 17.52 14.04
N GLU A 6 33.26 18.76 14.24
CA GLU A 6 31.89 19.18 13.90
C GLU A 6 31.62 19.12 12.39
N ALA A 7 32.58 19.54 11.57
CA ALA A 7 32.44 19.44 10.11
C ALA A 7 32.37 17.99 9.64
N LEU A 8 33.17 17.09 10.23
CA LEU A 8 33.13 15.65 9.96
C LEU A 8 31.80 15.03 10.41
N GLN A 9 31.32 15.33 11.62
CA GLN A 9 30.02 14.86 12.09
C GLN A 9 28.86 15.34 11.21
N LYS A 10 28.90 16.60 10.76
CA LYS A 10 27.89 17.16 9.86
C LYS A 10 27.93 16.51 8.48
N SER A 11 29.12 16.21 7.95
CA SER A 11 29.26 15.49 6.68
C SER A 11 28.79 14.04 6.77
N LEU A 12 29.08 13.34 7.88
CA LEU A 12 28.60 11.98 8.11
C LEU A 12 27.07 11.93 8.20
N ALA A 13 26.46 12.83 8.98
CA ALA A 13 25.00 12.93 9.09
C ALA A 13 24.33 13.26 7.74
N GLN A 14 24.96 14.10 6.91
CA GLN A 14 24.47 14.39 5.56
C GLN A 14 24.56 13.17 4.63
N ASN A 15 25.63 12.39 4.71
CA ASN A 15 25.78 11.17 3.91
C ASN A 15 24.76 10.10 4.32
N GLU A 16 24.53 9.89 5.62
CA GLU A 16 23.50 8.98 6.11
C GLU A 16 22.11 9.38 5.61
N ALA A 17 21.75 10.67 5.74
CA ALA A 17 20.48 11.18 5.24
C ALA A 17 20.33 11.04 3.70
N MET A 18 21.42 11.23 2.96
CA MET A 18 21.44 11.04 1.50
C MET A 18 21.28 9.57 1.12
N GLN A 19 21.94 8.65 1.82
CA GLN A 19 21.80 7.21 1.62
C GLN A 19 20.37 6.74 1.88
N LEU A 20 19.75 7.19 2.98
CA LEU A 20 18.35 6.91 3.29
C LEU A 20 17.39 7.38 2.19
N ARG A 21 17.60 8.60 1.66
CA ARG A 21 16.79 9.11 0.54
C ARG A 21 16.97 8.32 -0.75
N LEU A 22 18.18 7.85 -1.03
CA LEU A 22 18.45 7.01 -2.19
C LEU A 22 17.71 5.67 -2.08
N LEU A 23 17.77 5.02 -0.91
CA LEU A 23 17.01 3.79 -0.64
C LEU A 23 15.50 4.01 -0.83
N GLN A 24 14.93 5.04 -0.21
CA GLN A 24 13.52 5.40 -0.39
C GLN A 24 13.13 5.68 -1.85
N THR A 25 14.07 6.20 -2.65
CA THR A 25 13.83 6.44 -4.07
C THR A 25 13.80 5.12 -4.85
N VAL A 26 14.67 4.18 -4.51
CA VAL A 26 14.66 2.83 -5.10
C VAL A 26 13.32 2.15 -4.81
N ASP A 27 12.84 2.19 -3.57
CA ASP A 27 11.57 1.58 -3.18
C ASP A 27 10.40 2.17 -3.98
N LYS A 28 10.35 3.51 -4.09
CA LYS A 28 9.35 4.20 -4.93
C LYS A 28 9.44 3.82 -6.40
N MET A 29 10.64 3.61 -6.94
CA MET A 29 10.81 3.18 -8.32
C MET A 29 10.33 1.74 -8.51
N VAL A 30 10.58 0.85 -7.56
CA VAL A 30 10.08 -0.54 -7.58
C VAL A 30 8.55 -0.54 -7.61
N ASP A 31 7.91 0.19 -6.70
CA ASP A 31 6.45 0.27 -6.65
C ASP A 31 5.86 0.90 -7.93
N ALA A 32 6.50 1.92 -8.49
CA ALA A 32 6.06 2.55 -9.74
C ALA A 32 6.19 1.64 -10.97
N LEU A 33 7.19 0.75 -11.00
CA LEU A 33 7.44 -0.16 -12.13
C LEU A 33 6.62 -1.46 -12.03
N GLN A 34 6.17 -1.84 -10.84
CA GLN A 34 5.44 -3.09 -10.60
C GLN A 34 4.19 -3.28 -11.49
N PRO A 35 3.34 -2.26 -11.75
CA PRO A 35 2.21 -2.41 -12.65
C PRO A 35 2.62 -2.71 -14.09
N ALA A 36 3.69 -2.08 -14.59
CA ALA A 36 4.22 -2.30 -15.92
C ALA A 36 4.76 -3.73 -16.07
N VAL A 37 5.46 -4.22 -15.05
CA VAL A 37 5.91 -5.62 -14.98
C VAL A 37 4.71 -6.57 -15.05
N LYS A 38 3.65 -6.34 -14.27
CA LYS A 38 2.44 -7.17 -14.30
C LYS A 38 1.78 -7.18 -15.69
N GLN A 39 1.68 -6.02 -16.34
CA GLN A 39 1.12 -5.90 -17.68
C GLN A 39 1.94 -6.70 -18.73
N ALA A 40 3.27 -6.64 -18.65
CA ALA A 40 4.14 -7.42 -19.54
C ALA A 40 3.95 -8.94 -19.42
N HIS A 41 3.54 -9.43 -18.24
CA HIS A 41 3.30 -10.85 -17.97
C HIS A 41 1.84 -11.32 -18.23
N VAL A 42 0.91 -10.43 -18.61
CA VAL A 42 -0.48 -10.79 -18.90
C VAL A 42 -0.63 -11.92 -19.94
N PRO A 43 0.05 -11.89 -21.10
CA PRO A 43 -0.14 -12.92 -22.14
C PRO A 43 0.55 -14.25 -21.79
N ILE A 44 1.51 -14.27 -20.86
CA ILE A 44 2.24 -15.47 -20.44
C ILE A 44 1.27 -16.44 -19.72
N GLY A 45 1.15 -17.66 -20.22
CA GLY A 45 0.21 -18.67 -19.74
C GLY A 45 -1.23 -18.54 -20.26
N ARG A 46 -1.54 -17.50 -21.04
CA ARG A 46 -2.80 -17.37 -21.80
C ARG A 46 -2.59 -17.70 -23.27
N SER A 47 -1.71 -16.95 -23.93
CA SER A 47 -1.46 -17.04 -25.37
C SER A 47 -0.02 -17.41 -25.71
N VAL A 48 0.94 -17.08 -24.83
CA VAL A 48 2.36 -17.40 -25.02
C VAL A 48 2.92 -18.09 -23.78
N GLN A 49 3.93 -18.95 -23.94
CA GLN A 49 4.61 -19.58 -22.79
C GLN A 49 5.76 -18.75 -22.26
N THR A 50 6.47 -18.04 -23.14
CA THR A 50 7.66 -17.23 -22.80
C THR A 50 7.72 -15.97 -23.67
N ILE A 51 8.28 -14.90 -23.11
CA ILE A 51 8.65 -13.67 -23.84
C ILE A 51 10.14 -13.47 -23.67
N SER A 52 10.87 -13.32 -24.77
CA SER A 52 12.31 -13.07 -24.75
C SER A 52 12.63 -11.77 -25.48
N VAL A 53 13.33 -10.86 -24.80
CA VAL A 53 13.81 -9.61 -25.39
C VAL A 53 15.27 -9.79 -25.80
N TYR A 54 15.60 -9.49 -27.05
CA TYR A 54 16.96 -9.55 -27.58
C TYR A 54 17.53 -8.15 -27.74
N GLN A 55 18.80 -7.98 -27.38
CA GLN A 55 19.55 -6.77 -27.68
C GLN A 55 20.31 -6.95 -28.99
N GLN A 56 20.35 -5.90 -29.82
CA GLN A 56 20.99 -5.95 -31.12
C GLN A 56 22.49 -6.24 -30.96
N GLY A 57 22.97 -7.33 -31.59
CA GLY A 57 24.37 -7.75 -31.55
C GLY A 57 24.69 -8.88 -30.57
N THR A 58 23.73 -9.32 -29.74
CA THR A 58 23.92 -10.45 -28.81
C THR A 58 23.02 -11.63 -29.18
N PRO A 59 23.58 -12.87 -29.29
CA PRO A 59 22.78 -14.07 -29.59
C PRO A 59 21.98 -14.57 -28.37
N ALA A 60 22.32 -14.11 -27.16
CA ALA A 60 21.59 -14.44 -25.94
C ALA A 60 20.45 -13.45 -25.68
N PRO A 61 19.29 -13.90 -25.18
CA PRO A 61 18.21 -13.00 -24.78
C PRO A 61 18.67 -12.15 -23.59
N ALA A 62 18.43 -10.84 -23.67
CA ALA A 62 18.72 -9.88 -22.60
C ALA A 62 17.77 -10.05 -21.42
N THR A 63 16.54 -10.49 -21.67
CA THR A 63 15.56 -10.78 -20.62
C THR A 63 14.62 -11.89 -21.10
N VAL A 64 14.36 -12.86 -20.25
CA VAL A 64 13.39 -13.93 -20.49
C VAL A 64 12.33 -13.84 -19.40
N LEU A 65 11.08 -13.64 -19.82
CA LEU A 65 9.91 -13.66 -18.96
C LEU A 65 9.20 -14.98 -19.19
N ASP A 66 9.06 -15.76 -18.13
CA ASP A 66 8.44 -17.07 -18.13
C ASP A 66 7.32 -17.14 -17.07
N ARG A 67 6.78 -18.35 -16.88
CA ARG A 67 5.72 -18.57 -15.89
C ARG A 67 6.22 -18.36 -14.45
N ALA A 68 7.45 -18.75 -14.14
CA ALA A 68 8.04 -18.53 -12.82
C ALA A 68 8.18 -17.03 -12.52
N SER A 69 8.64 -16.25 -13.51
CA SER A 69 8.73 -14.79 -13.42
C SER A 69 7.37 -14.13 -13.20
N LYS A 70 6.33 -14.64 -13.86
CA LYS A 70 4.94 -14.19 -13.66
C LYS A 70 4.42 -14.46 -12.26
N GLU A 71 4.74 -15.63 -11.70
CA GLU A 71 4.33 -16.01 -10.34
C GLU A 71 5.01 -15.11 -9.30
N LEU A 72 6.30 -14.82 -9.48
CA LEU A 72 7.04 -13.88 -8.63
C LEU A 72 6.48 -12.45 -8.73
N ALA A 73 6.17 -11.97 -9.93
CA ALA A 73 5.60 -10.63 -10.12
C ALA A 73 4.18 -10.47 -9.54
N ASN A 74 3.46 -11.58 -9.38
CA ASN A 74 2.11 -11.60 -8.82
C ASN A 74 2.05 -12.11 -7.38
N ALA A 75 3.19 -12.45 -6.77
CA ALA A 75 3.24 -12.88 -5.39
C ALA A 75 2.60 -11.78 -4.52
N PRO A 76 1.62 -12.12 -3.66
CA PRO A 76 1.08 -11.16 -2.71
C PRO A 76 2.24 -10.66 -1.83
N LYS A 77 2.33 -9.34 -1.60
CA LYS A 77 3.24 -8.81 -0.57
C LYS A 77 2.82 -9.44 0.76
N ASP A 78 3.80 -9.90 1.55
CA ASP A 78 3.54 -10.42 2.89
C ASP A 78 2.84 -9.32 3.69
N THR A 79 1.58 -9.57 3.99
CA THR A 79 0.71 -8.68 4.73
C THR A 79 0.29 -9.40 5.99
N SER A 80 0.43 -8.71 7.13
CA SER A 80 0.04 -9.25 8.42
C SER A 80 -1.23 -8.55 8.89
N ILE A 81 -2.21 -9.33 9.34
CA ILE A 81 -3.44 -8.80 9.90
C ILE A 81 -3.23 -8.66 11.41
N THR A 82 -3.37 -7.44 11.91
CA THR A 82 -3.30 -7.15 13.34
C THR A 82 -4.57 -7.54 14.09
N GLU A 83 -4.47 -7.57 15.42
CA GLU A 83 -5.62 -7.73 16.29
C GLU A 83 -6.63 -6.59 16.13
N THR A 84 -7.89 -6.88 16.43
CA THR A 84 -8.96 -5.87 16.40
C THR A 84 -8.68 -4.79 17.44
N ARG A 85 -8.62 -3.53 17.00
CA ARG A 85 -8.44 -2.36 17.87
C ARG A 85 -9.52 -1.30 17.60
N PRO A 86 -9.87 -0.50 18.62
CA PRO A 86 -10.72 0.66 18.42
C PRO A 86 -9.94 1.77 17.70
N TYR A 87 -10.55 2.32 16.66
CA TYR A 87 -10.07 3.46 15.90
C TYR A 87 -11.16 4.53 15.88
N VAL A 88 -10.77 5.79 15.77
CA VAL A 88 -11.68 6.90 15.53
C VAL A 88 -11.28 7.53 14.19
N GLY A 89 -12.24 7.74 13.30
CA GLY A 89 -11.95 8.32 12.00
C GLY A 89 -13.18 8.84 11.27
N VAL A 90 -12.94 9.61 10.21
CA VAL A 90 -13.98 10.18 9.35
C VAL A 90 -14.02 9.40 8.04
N ILE A 91 -15.22 8.95 7.65
CA ILE A 91 -15.45 8.26 6.38
C ILE A 91 -15.67 9.32 5.29
N SER A 92 -14.84 9.29 4.26
CA SER A 92 -14.89 10.24 3.13
C SER A 92 -15.60 9.68 1.90
N GLU A 93 -15.44 8.38 1.65
CA GLU A 93 -16.06 7.66 0.53
C GLU A 93 -16.55 6.31 1.05
N LEU A 94 -17.73 5.86 0.62
CA LEU A 94 -18.30 4.55 0.96
C LEU A 94 -19.08 3.99 -0.22
N ASP A 95 -18.72 2.78 -0.65
CA ASP A 95 -19.50 1.96 -1.57
C ASP A 95 -20.30 0.92 -0.76
N MET A 96 -21.62 1.06 -0.75
CA MET A 96 -22.53 0.16 -0.03
C MET A 96 -22.62 -1.25 -0.62
N LEU A 97 -22.27 -1.44 -1.90
CA LEU A 97 -22.33 -2.75 -2.55
C LEU A 97 -21.12 -3.60 -2.19
N SER A 98 -19.92 -3.01 -2.28
CA SER A 98 -18.66 -3.70 -1.99
C SER A 98 -18.19 -3.57 -0.55
N GLY A 99 -18.69 -2.58 0.20
CA GLY A 99 -18.20 -2.22 1.53
C GLY A 99 -16.87 -1.45 1.50
N ASN A 100 -16.32 -1.15 0.31
CA ASN A 100 -15.09 -0.39 0.18
C ASN A 100 -15.31 1.06 0.62
N CYS A 101 -14.43 1.58 1.45
CA CYS A 101 -14.48 2.95 1.93
C CYS A 101 -13.10 3.56 2.06
N LYS A 102 -13.06 4.89 2.22
CA LYS A 102 -11.85 5.62 2.58
C LYS A 102 -12.06 6.33 3.90
N VAL A 103 -11.13 6.11 4.81
CA VAL A 103 -11.17 6.67 6.15
C VAL A 103 -9.92 7.50 6.44
N SER A 104 -10.12 8.64 7.10
CA SER A 104 -9.05 9.41 7.70
C SER A 104 -9.10 9.18 9.21
N LEU A 105 -8.02 8.64 9.76
CA LEU A 105 -7.94 8.30 11.18
C LEU A 105 -7.52 9.52 12.01
N ASP A 106 -8.03 9.59 13.24
CA ASP A 106 -7.58 10.57 14.22
C ASP A 106 -6.14 10.23 14.67
N GLY A 107 -5.24 11.21 14.58
CA GLY A 107 -3.79 11.03 14.77
C GLY A 107 -2.97 10.92 13.49
N PHE A 108 -3.61 10.79 12.32
CA PHE A 108 -2.96 10.91 11.01
C PHE A 108 -3.22 12.29 10.40
N PRO A 109 -2.40 12.76 9.44
CA PRO A 109 -2.67 13.99 8.69
C PRO A 109 -4.08 13.95 8.09
N PRO A 110 -4.87 15.04 8.16
CA PRO A 110 -6.26 15.06 7.70
C PRO A 110 -6.43 14.86 6.18
N ASP A 111 -5.34 14.98 5.41
CA ASP A 111 -5.33 14.72 3.96
C ASP A 111 -4.99 13.25 3.63
N GLU A 112 -4.57 12.48 4.64
CA GLU A 112 -4.25 11.07 4.47
C GLU A 112 -5.53 10.24 4.53
N ARG A 113 -5.80 9.53 3.42
CA ARG A 113 -6.96 8.65 3.27
C ARG A 113 -6.49 7.23 3.14
N ILE A 114 -6.84 6.42 4.12
CA ILE A 114 -6.52 4.99 4.17
C ILE A 114 -7.67 4.22 3.52
N ASN A 115 -7.33 3.24 2.68
CA ASN A 115 -8.32 2.33 2.12
C ASN A 115 -8.86 1.41 3.22
N ALA A 116 -10.17 1.28 3.31
CA ALA A 116 -10.82 0.44 4.29
C ALA A 116 -11.95 -0.37 3.65
N VAL A 117 -12.33 -1.47 4.29
CA VAL A 117 -13.45 -2.31 3.90
C VAL A 117 -14.28 -2.58 5.12
N ILE A 118 -15.55 -2.20 5.08
CA ILE A 118 -16.53 -2.51 6.12
C ILE A 118 -17.02 -3.93 5.87
N THR A 119 -16.65 -4.85 6.76
CA THR A 119 -17.11 -6.24 6.73
C THR A 119 -18.40 -6.44 7.52
N ASP A 120 -18.89 -5.40 8.19
CA ASP A 120 -20.19 -5.41 8.88
C ASP A 120 -21.35 -5.49 7.86
N PRO A 121 -22.24 -6.50 7.96
CA PRO A 121 -23.46 -6.60 7.13
C PRO A 121 -24.37 -5.36 7.16
N VAL A 122 -24.29 -4.53 8.19
CA VAL A 122 -25.08 -3.30 8.34
C VAL A 122 -24.79 -2.30 7.22
N VAL A 123 -23.62 -2.36 6.58
CA VAL A 123 -23.23 -1.45 5.48
C VAL A 123 -24.15 -1.54 4.25
N GLN A 124 -24.76 -2.70 4.01
CA GLN A 124 -25.65 -2.91 2.86
C GLN A 124 -27.08 -2.42 3.11
N ARG A 125 -27.41 -2.05 4.35
CA ARG A 125 -28.73 -1.53 4.69
C ARG A 125 -28.84 -0.06 4.31
N ALA A 126 -30.00 0.34 3.81
CA ALA A 126 -30.34 1.74 3.62
C ALA A 126 -30.38 2.47 4.97
N ASP A 127 -29.90 3.71 5.00
CA ASP A 127 -29.81 4.56 6.20
C ASP A 127 -28.99 3.94 7.35
N ASN A 128 -27.82 3.39 7.01
CA ASN A 128 -26.89 2.87 8.02
C ASN A 128 -26.05 3.98 8.67
N VAL A 129 -25.51 3.67 9.85
CA VAL A 129 -24.74 4.62 10.67
C VAL A 129 -23.48 5.11 9.95
N TYR A 130 -22.86 4.27 9.12
CA TYR A 130 -21.68 4.65 8.33
C TYR A 130 -21.99 5.70 7.26
N VAL A 131 -23.12 5.55 6.54
CA VAL A 131 -23.61 6.50 5.55
C VAL A 131 -24.04 7.79 6.23
N ALA A 132 -24.75 7.72 7.37
CA ALA A 132 -25.14 8.89 8.14
C ALA A 132 -23.93 9.68 8.63
N ALA A 133 -22.87 8.99 9.09
CA ALA A 133 -21.64 9.62 9.50
C ALA A 133 -20.85 10.24 8.34
N MET A 134 -20.78 9.54 7.19
CA MET A 134 -20.18 10.06 5.97
C MET A 134 -20.90 11.34 5.51
N ALA A 135 -22.23 11.32 5.46
CA ALA A 135 -23.04 12.47 5.06
C ALA A 135 -22.85 13.69 5.97
N ARG A 136 -22.53 13.46 7.24
CA ARG A 136 -22.29 14.51 8.25
C ARG A 136 -20.81 14.88 8.40
N ILE A 137 -19.90 14.15 7.75
CA ILE A 137 -18.44 14.27 7.92
C ILE A 137 -18.11 14.21 9.43
N SER A 138 -18.78 13.32 10.15
CA SER A 138 -18.61 13.17 11.59
C SER A 138 -17.63 12.04 11.91
N PRO A 139 -16.76 12.21 12.91
CA PRO A 139 -15.89 11.13 13.36
C PRO A 139 -16.72 9.99 13.95
N VAL A 140 -16.33 8.76 13.61
CA VAL A 140 -16.96 7.52 14.07
C VAL A 140 -15.90 6.66 14.76
N ALA A 141 -16.25 6.13 15.93
CA ALA A 141 -15.46 5.14 16.61
C ALA A 141 -15.85 3.73 16.09
N PHE A 142 -14.88 2.96 15.62
CA PHE A 142 -15.09 1.65 15.05
C PHE A 142 -13.98 0.67 15.42
N LEU A 143 -14.33 -0.61 15.46
CA LEU A 143 -13.40 -1.71 15.64
C LEU A 143 -12.89 -2.16 14.27
N ALA A 144 -11.58 -2.08 14.07
CA ALA A 144 -10.95 -2.53 12.85
C ALA A 144 -9.70 -3.37 13.09
N LYS A 145 -9.40 -4.24 12.12
CA LYS A 145 -8.10 -4.89 11.99
C LYS A 145 -7.30 -4.18 10.91
N ALA A 146 -6.07 -3.78 11.21
CA ALA A 146 -5.17 -3.22 10.20
C ALA A 146 -4.43 -4.35 9.49
N GLU A 147 -4.50 -4.35 8.17
CA GLU A 147 -3.61 -5.08 7.28
C GLU A 147 -2.36 -4.22 7.12
N ILE A 148 -1.25 -4.73 7.62
CA ILE A 148 0.04 -4.06 7.67
C ILE A 148 0.99 -4.74 6.68
N ASP A 149 1.74 -3.96 5.93
CA ASP A 149 2.82 -4.48 5.09
C ASP A 149 4.06 -4.91 5.89
N ALA A 150 5.09 -5.39 5.18
CA ALA A 150 6.36 -5.78 5.77
C ALA A 150 7.13 -4.61 6.43
N GLU A 151 6.77 -3.36 6.13
CA GLU A 151 7.41 -2.14 6.61
C GLU A 151 6.72 -1.56 7.85
N GLY A 152 5.52 -2.05 8.18
CA GLY A 152 4.76 -1.61 9.35
C GLY A 152 3.66 -0.59 9.03
N GLU A 153 3.43 -0.29 7.76
CA GLU A 153 2.44 0.71 7.31
C GLU A 153 1.06 0.09 7.07
N ILE A 154 0.01 0.87 7.34
CA ILE A 154 -1.38 0.41 7.20
C ILE A 154 -1.79 0.47 5.72
N VAL A 155 -1.85 -0.70 5.07
CA VAL A 155 -2.28 -0.83 3.68
C VAL A 155 -3.80 -0.80 3.56
N ARG A 156 -4.49 -1.45 4.51
CA ARG A 156 -5.95 -1.56 4.52
C ARG A 156 -6.52 -1.76 5.91
N LEU A 157 -7.68 -1.19 6.18
CA LEU A 157 -8.43 -1.42 7.42
C LEU A 157 -9.67 -2.28 7.17
N HIS A 158 -9.85 -3.33 7.96
CA HIS A 158 -11.07 -4.14 7.96
C HIS A 158 -11.95 -3.75 9.13
N ILE A 159 -13.01 -2.98 8.86
CA ILE A 159 -13.94 -2.46 9.88
C ILE A 159 -15.00 -3.53 10.15
N SER A 160 -14.99 -4.08 11.36
CA SER A 160 -15.88 -5.17 11.74
C SER A 160 -17.15 -4.74 12.47
N ASP A 161 -17.07 -3.67 13.26
CA ASP A 161 -18.19 -3.19 14.08
C ASP A 161 -17.98 -1.73 14.49
N LEU A 162 -19.03 -1.07 14.97
CA LEU A 162 -18.97 0.23 15.63
C LEU A 162 -18.62 0.04 17.10
N SER A 163 -17.65 0.78 17.61
CA SER A 163 -17.39 0.83 19.05
C SER A 163 -18.25 1.95 19.63
N ASN A 164 -19.38 1.58 20.24
CA ASN A 164 -20.19 2.50 21.05
C ASN A 164 -19.52 2.80 22.40
#